data_AF-A0A2U1L6Y5-F1
#
_entry.id   AF-A0A2U1L6Y5-F1
#
_cell.length_a   1.000
_cell.length_b   1.000
_cell.length_c   1.000
_cell.angle_alpha   90.00
_cell.angle_beta   90.00
_cell.angle_gamma   90.00
#
_symmetry.space_group_name_H-M   'P 1'
#
loop_
_entity.id
_entity.type
_entity.pdbx_description
1 polymer ?
#
loop_
_entity_poly.entity_id
_entity_poly.type
_entity_poly.pdbx_seq_one_letter_code
_entity_poly.pdbx_strand_id
1 'polypeptide(L)'
;MMLCRCGNVAIIKTSWTDRNPGRRFFWCPNVMIWGSDCGTFGWIDPPMCQRAIEIIPGLLRARNALEENIKEYVQMFREQREITKLPLMLK
;
A
#
# COMPACT_ATOMS: atom_id res chain seq x y z
N MET A 1 4.49 22.84 -2.54
CA MET A 1 4.57 22.29 -1.17
C MET A 1 3.24 22.57 -0.49
N MET A 2 2.58 21.55 0.07
CA MET A 2 1.30 21.72 0.78
C MET A 2 1.59 21.74 2.29
N LEU A 3 1.10 22.76 3.00
CA LEU A 3 1.25 22.87 4.45
C LEU A 3 -0.06 22.50 5.15
N CYS A 4 0.02 21.82 6.29
CA CYS A 4 -1.13 21.61 7.15
C CYS A 4 -1.40 22.82 8.04
N ARG A 5 -2.53 22.83 8.75
CA ARG A 5 -2.88 23.88 9.71
C ARG A 5 -1.89 24.03 10.87
N CYS A 6 -1.05 23.03 11.14
CA CYS A 6 0.05 23.13 12.11
C CYS A 6 1.31 23.82 11.55
N GLY A 7 1.33 24.19 10.26
CA GLY A 7 2.52 24.72 9.58
C GLY A 7 3.51 23.65 9.09
N ASN A 8 3.23 22.37 9.32
CA ASN A 8 4.07 21.25 8.87
C ASN A 8 3.80 20.90 7.39
N VAL A 9 4.81 20.35 6.72
CA VAL A 9 4.66 19.82 5.36
C VAL A 9 3.70 18.63 5.36
N ALA A 10 2.63 18.72 4.57
CA ALA A 10 1.65 17.66 4.44
C ALA A 10 2.23 16.45 3.69
N ILE A 11 1.87 15.25 4.13
CA ILE A 11 2.25 14.00 3.47
C ILE A 11 1.32 13.80 2.28
N ILE A 12 1.90 13.46 1.12
CA ILE A 12 1.14 13.10 -0.07
C ILE A 12 1.12 11.58 -0.21
N LYS A 13 -0.07 11.01 -0.39
CA LYS A 13 -0.28 9.59 -0.64
C LYS A 13 -1.19 9.37 -1.84
N THR A 14 -1.08 8.18 -2.42
CA THR A 14 -1.98 7.71 -3.47
C THR A 14 -3.04 6.81 -2.85
N SER A 15 -4.31 7.08 -3.12
CA SER A 15 -5.40 6.19 -2.74
C SER A 15 -5.45 4.99 -3.68
N TRP A 16 -5.62 3.80 -3.11
CA TRP A 16 -5.82 2.55 -3.82
C TRP A 16 -7.17 1.92 -3.50
N THR A 17 -8.10 2.76 -3.02
CA THR A 17 -9.50 2.34 -2.79
C THR A 17 -10.25 2.25 -4.11
N ASP A 18 -11.25 1.39 -4.17
CA ASP A 18 -12.08 1.19 -5.37
C ASP A 18 -12.72 2.48 -5.88
N ARG A 19 -13.06 3.42 -4.98
CA ARG A 19 -13.70 4.70 -5.36
C ARG A 19 -12.72 5.78 -5.81
N ASN A 20 -11.45 5.71 -5.43
CA ASN A 20 -10.45 6.73 -5.77
C ASN A 20 -9.11 6.08 -6.18
N PRO A 21 -9.10 5.12 -7.11
CA PRO A 21 -7.87 4.39 -7.43
C PRO A 21 -6.88 5.31 -8.13
N GLY A 22 -5.62 5.30 -7.68
CA GLY A 22 -4.56 6.11 -8.24
C GLY A 22 -4.64 7.61 -7.92
N ARG A 23 -5.65 8.07 -7.18
CA ARG A 23 -5.85 9.49 -6.89
C ARG A 23 -5.00 9.95 -5.71
N ARG A 24 -4.22 11.02 -5.87
CA ARG A 24 -3.41 11.54 -4.76
C ARG A 24 -4.21 12.43 -3.83
N PHE A 25 -3.93 12.29 -2.54
CA PHE A 25 -4.44 13.13 -1.47
C PHE A 25 -3.29 13.54 -0.54
N PHE A 26 -3.51 14.60 0.22
CA PHE A 26 -2.59 15.05 1.26
C PHE A 26 -3.24 14.94 2.64
N TRP A 27 -2.43 14.75 3.68
CA TRP A 27 -2.89 14.85 5.07
C TRP A 27 -1.85 15.50 6.00
N CYS A 28 -2.28 15.84 7.22
CA CYS A 28 -1.37 16.25 8.29
C CYS A 28 -0.44 15.10 8.73
N PRO A 29 0.88 15.30 8.86
CA PRO A 29 1.80 14.26 9.35
C PRO A 29 1.62 13.92 10.84
N ASN A 30 1.06 14.83 11.64
CA ASN A 30 0.81 14.58 13.06
C ASN A 30 -0.39 13.64 13.19
N VAL A 31 -0.12 12.34 13.30
CA VAL A 31 -1.14 11.32 13.56
C VAL A 31 -1.31 11.19 15.06
N MET A 32 -2.52 11.50 15.57
CA MET A 32 -3.19 11.16 16.84
C MET A 32 -2.43 10.60 18.07
N ILE A 33 -1.13 10.77 18.26
CA ILE A 33 -0.47 10.32 19.51
C ILE A 33 -0.95 11.19 20.70
N TRP A 34 -1.46 12.41 20.43
CA TRP A 34 -1.92 13.36 21.47
C TRP A 34 -3.13 14.22 21.06
N GLY A 35 -3.99 13.76 20.15
CA GLY A 35 -5.14 14.55 19.68
C GLY A 35 -4.78 15.80 18.85
N SER A 36 -3.56 15.86 18.31
CA SER A 36 -3.01 16.99 17.56
C SER A 36 -2.99 16.80 16.04
N ASP A 37 -3.81 15.88 15.51
CA ASP A 37 -4.09 15.92 14.09
C ASP A 37 -4.98 17.14 13.85
N CYS A 38 -4.51 18.06 13.02
CA CYS A 38 -5.28 19.27 12.75
C CYS A 38 -6.41 19.01 11.77
N GLY A 39 -6.71 17.78 11.36
CA GLY A 39 -7.72 17.42 10.37
C GLY A 39 -7.45 17.93 8.96
N THR A 40 -6.20 18.30 8.63
CA THR A 40 -5.87 18.69 7.25
C THR A 40 -5.96 17.47 6.37
N PHE A 41 -6.88 17.49 5.41
CA PHE A 41 -7.04 16.48 4.36
C PHE A 41 -7.57 17.14 3.08
N GLY A 42 -7.15 16.63 1.93
CA GLY A 42 -7.76 17.00 0.67
C GLY A 42 -7.21 16.21 -0.51
N TRP A 43 -7.96 16.24 -1.62
CA TRP A 43 -7.55 15.62 -2.87
C TRP A 43 -6.67 16.58 -3.69
N ILE A 44 -5.59 16.06 -4.26
CA ILE A 44 -4.69 16.82 -5.14
C ILE A 44 -5.15 16.68 -6.58
N ASP A 45 -5.33 15.44 -7.01
CA ASP A 45 -5.78 15.15 -8.37
C ASP A 45 -7.31 15.21 -8.44
N PRO A 46 -7.90 15.53 -9.60
CA PRO A 46 -9.33 15.35 -9.82
C PRO A 46 -9.73 13.87 -9.73
N PRO A 47 -11.04 13.56 -9.62
CA PRO A 47 -11.50 12.19 -9.76
C PRO A 47 -11.03 11.60 -11.08
N MET A 48 -10.65 10.31 -11.06
CA MET A 48 -10.29 9.59 -12.28
C MET A 48 -11.52 9.36 -13.16
N CYS A 49 -11.30 9.12 -14.46
CA CYS A 49 -12.39 8.78 -15.35
C CYS A 49 -13.04 7.44 -14.96
N GLN A 50 -14.31 7.26 -15.32
CA GLN A 50 -15.09 6.06 -14.98
C GLN A 50 -14.38 4.77 -15.40
N ARG A 51 -13.77 4.75 -16.59
CA ARG A 51 -12.99 3.61 -17.07
C ARG A 51 -11.82 3.27 -16.15
N ALA A 52 -11.10 4.25 -15.63
CA ALA A 52 -10.00 4.00 -14.72
C ALA A 52 -10.49 3.49 -13.35
N ILE A 53 -11.64 3.98 -12.88
CA ILE A 53 -12.29 3.51 -11.65
C ILE A 53 -12.69 2.03 -11.76
N GLU A 54 -13.11 1.58 -12.94
CA GLU A 54 -13.48 0.17 -13.18
C GLU A 54 -12.27 -0.74 -13.36
N ILE A 55 -11.26 -0.29 -14.11
CA ILE A 55 -10.13 -1.15 -14.52
C ILE A 55 -9.05 -1.25 -13.44
N ILE A 56 -8.65 -0.15 -12.81
CA ILE A 56 -7.51 -0.14 -11.87
C ILE A 56 -7.72 -1.08 -10.68
N PRO A 57 -8.91 -1.14 -10.03
CA PRO A 57 -9.13 -2.08 -8.93
C PRO A 57 -8.98 -3.54 -9.35
N GLY A 58 -9.42 -3.90 -10.56
CA GLY A 58 -9.23 -5.23 -11.12
C GLY A 58 -7.75 -5.60 -11.27
N LEU A 59 -6.98 -4.68 -11.86
CA LEU A 59 -5.52 -4.86 -12.01
C LEU A 59 -4.81 -4.94 -10.65
N LEU A 60 -5.21 -4.10 -9.69
CA LEU A 60 -4.64 -4.07 -8.35
C LEU A 60 -4.87 -5.40 -7.62
N ARG A 61 -6.09 -5.94 -7.68
CA ARG A 61 -6.41 -7.25 -7.09
C ARG A 61 -5.61 -8.38 -7.75
N ALA A 62 -5.52 -8.39 -9.07
CA ALA A 62 -4.74 -9.39 -9.80
C ALA A 62 -3.26 -9.33 -9.41
N ARG A 63 -2.66 -8.14 -9.33
CA ARG A 63 -1.28 -7.96 -8.87
C ARG A 63 -1.11 -8.46 -7.43
N ASN A 64 -1.99 -8.07 -6.52
CA ASN A 64 -1.87 -8.48 -5.11
C ASN A 64 -1.99 -10.00 -4.96
N ALA A 65 -2.85 -10.66 -5.73
CA ALA A 65 -2.96 -12.13 -5.74
C ALA A 65 -1.68 -12.79 -6.27
N LEU A 66 -1.09 -12.23 -7.34
CA LEU A 66 0.19 -12.72 -7.86
C LEU A 66 1.34 -12.54 -6.84
N GLU A 67 1.40 -11.40 -6.16
CA GLU A 67 2.38 -11.14 -5.11
C GLU A 67 2.25 -12.12 -3.94
N GLU A 68 1.02 -12.49 -3.56
CA GLU A 68 0.79 -13.47 -2.49
C GLU A 68 1.22 -14.88 -2.93
N ASN A 69 0.85 -15.31 -4.12
CA ASN A 69 1.31 -16.59 -4.68
C ASN A 69 2.85 -16.66 -4.71
N ILE A 70 3.52 -15.58 -5.10
CA ILE A 70 4.99 -15.52 -5.11
C ILE A 70 5.55 -15.69 -3.69
N LYS A 71 4.97 -15.04 -2.68
CA LYS A 71 5.42 -15.22 -1.29
C LYS A 71 5.25 -16.66 -0.83
N GLU A 72 4.12 -17.29 -1.13
CA GLU A 72 3.87 -18.69 -0.81
C GLU A 72 4.92 -19.60 -1.46
N TYR A 73 5.17 -19.44 -2.77
CA TYR A 73 6.22 -20.20 -3.45
C TYR A 73 7.59 -19.99 -2.82
N VAL A 74 7.98 -18.74 -2.54
CA VAL A 74 9.26 -18.43 -1.89
C VAL A 74 9.37 -19.09 -0.53
N GLN A 75 8.29 -19.11 0.25
CA GLN A 75 8.25 -19.77 1.55
C GLN A 75 8.37 -21.29 1.41
N MET A 76 7.61 -21.90 0.51
CA MET A 76 7.72 -23.34 0.21
C MET A 76 9.13 -23.73 -0.21
N PHE A 77 9.78 -22.95 -1.08
CA PHE A 77 11.16 -23.20 -1.50
C PHE A 77 12.17 -23.07 -0.35
N ARG A 78 11.94 -22.16 0.59
CA ARG A 78 12.79 -22.05 1.80
C ARG A 78 12.64 -23.29 2.68
N GLU A 79 11.41 -23.73 2.93
CA GLU A 79 11.13 -24.93 3.73
C GLU A 79 11.72 -26.19 3.08
N GLN A 80 11.53 -26.35 1.77
CA GLN A 80 12.11 -27.47 1.01
C GLN A 80 13.64 -27.51 1.11
N ARG A 81 14.31 -26.34 1.06
CA ARG A 81 15.77 -26.26 1.23
C ARG A 81 16.21 -26.71 2.63
N GLU A 82 15.49 -26.32 3.67
CA GLU A 82 15.82 -26.76 5.04
C GLU A 82 15.58 -28.26 5.24
N ILE A 83 14.47 -28.80 4.72
CA ILE A 83 14.20 -30.26 4.73
C ILE A 83 15.33 -31.01 4.01
N THR A 84 15.78 -30.53 2.85
CA THR A 84 16.82 -31.22 2.07
C THR A 84 18.18 -31.21 2.79
N LYS A 85 18.45 -30.23 3.66
CA LYS A 85 19.66 -30.19 4.49
C LYS A 85 19.60 -31.15 5.68
N LEU A 86 18.41 -31.46 6.21
CA LEU A 86 18.27 -32.28 7.42
C LEU A 86 18.90 -33.70 7.27
N PRO A 87 18.69 -34.43 6.17
CA PRO A 87 19.40 -35.71 5.92
C PRO A 87 20.90 -35.58 5.68
N LEU A 88 21.42 -34.40 5.31
CA LEU A 88 22.85 -34.14 5.13
C LEU A 88 23.55 -33.87 6.47
N MET A 89 22.86 -33.29 7.44
CA MET A 89 23.42 -33.00 8.77
C MET A 89 23.38 -34.21 9.72
N LEU A 90 22.58 -35.23 9.43
CA LEU A 90 22.44 -36.46 10.24
C LEU A 90 23.38 -37.60 9.80
N LYS A 91 24.31 -37.33 8.88
CA LYS A 91 25.32 -38.29 8.39
C LYS A 91 26.71 -37.96 8.93
#